data_AF-A0A8J3B8W2-F1
#
_entry.id   AF-A0A8J3B8W2-F1
#
_cell.length_a   1.000
_cell.length_b   1.000
_cell.length_c   1.000
_cell.angle_alpha   90.00
_cell.angle_beta   90.00
_cell.angle_gamma   90.00
#
_symmetry.space_group_name_H-M   'P 1'
#
loop_
_entity.id
_entity.type
_entity.pdbx_description
1 polymer ?
#
loop_
_entity_poly.entity_id
_entity_poly.type
_entity_poly.pdbx_seq_one_letter_code
_entity_poly.pdbx_strand_id
1 'polypeptide(L)'
;MVDVALWVPLASGVLGIMGALAGTALAQRSARHREDRRWARERELDGVRYERERLERRRERRTDLYVDLAEFAQTEQSRLTAATDEYSSRHVGPPELQHPDRLAARVKLYAAPQVHERWTALVRAMDRVRWAWREGDLQHSEHAAWLDHDNPAVVELDRAIDEMHSALKAAIDEEA
;
A
#
# COMPACT_ATOMS: atom_id res chain seq x y z
N MET A 1 20.10 66.26 62.07
CA MET A 1 21.00 65.17 61.64
C MET A 1 20.09 63.95 61.52
N VAL A 2 19.74 63.53 60.30
CA VAL A 2 18.79 62.42 60.11
C VAL A 2 19.63 61.14 60.10
N ASP A 3 19.59 60.40 61.20
CA ASP A 3 20.15 59.05 61.26
C ASP A 3 19.28 58.13 60.40
N VAL A 4 19.64 58.00 59.13
CA VAL A 4 19.04 56.99 58.27
C VAL A 4 19.52 55.64 58.77
N ALA A 5 18.63 54.92 59.44
CA ALA A 5 18.93 53.62 60.02
C ALA A 5 19.60 52.72 58.99
N LEU A 6 20.79 52.20 59.32
CA LEU A 6 21.64 51.35 58.49
C LEU A 6 20.91 50.12 57.90
N TRP A 7 19.76 49.77 58.47
CA TRP A 7 18.85 48.72 58.02
C TRP A 7 18.11 49.04 56.72
N VAL A 8 17.86 50.32 56.40
CA VAL A 8 17.10 50.73 55.20
C VAL A 8 17.81 50.37 53.90
N PRO A 9 19.12 50.65 53.72
CA PRO A 9 19.87 50.19 52.54
C PRO A 9 19.91 48.66 52.43
N LEU A 10 20.11 47.94 53.55
CA LEU A 10 20.13 46.48 53.58
C LEU A 10 18.79 45.86 53.16
N ALA A 11 17.68 46.38 53.69
CA ALA A 11 16.34 45.92 53.34
C ALA A 11 16.01 46.19 51.85
N SER A 12 16.40 47.37 51.35
CA SER A 12 16.19 47.72 49.93
C SER A 12 17.01 46.84 48.98
N GLY A 13 18.23 46.44 49.36
CA GLY A 13 19.06 45.51 48.59
C GLY A 13 18.44 44.11 48.49
N VAL A 14 17.93 43.56 49.60
CA VAL A 14 17.29 42.24 49.62
C VAL A 14 15.98 42.24 48.82
N LEU A 15 15.17 43.29 48.92
CA LEU A 15 13.94 43.45 48.11
C LEU A 15 14.24 43.55 46.61
N GLY A 16 15.33 44.22 46.23
CA GLY A 16 15.78 44.28 44.83
C GLY A 16 16.15 42.89 44.28
N ILE A 17 16.87 42.08 45.06
CA ILE A 17 17.27 40.72 44.67
C ILE A 17 16.04 39.80 44.55
N MET A 18 15.12 39.86 45.52
CA MET A 18 13.87 39.09 45.49
C MET A 18 12.98 39.47 44.29
N GLY A 19 12.87 40.77 43.98
CA GLY A 19 12.14 41.25 42.80
C GLY A 19 12.74 40.76 41.48
N ALA A 20 14.07 40.73 41.37
CA ALA A 20 14.77 40.21 40.19
C ALA A 20 14.52 38.71 40.00
N LEU A 21 14.59 37.91 41.06
CA LEU A 21 14.32 36.46 41.01
C LEU A 21 12.86 36.15 40.68
N ALA A 22 11.90 36.91 41.23
CA ALA A 22 10.49 36.76 40.89
C ALA A 22 10.22 37.13 39.42
N GLY A 23 10.86 38.19 38.92
CA GLY A 23 10.77 38.62 37.52
C GLY A 23 11.31 37.57 36.54
N THR A 24 12.47 36.96 36.82
CA THR A 24 13.04 35.91 35.96
C THR A 24 12.22 34.63 35.97
N ALA A 25 11.66 34.23 37.13
CA ALA A 25 10.78 33.06 37.22
C ALA A 25 9.47 33.26 36.43
N LEU A 26 8.87 34.46 36.50
CA LEU A 26 7.69 34.80 35.70
C LEU A 26 8.01 34.86 34.20
N ALA A 27 9.17 35.42 33.83
CA ALA A 27 9.63 35.45 32.44
C ALA A 27 9.85 34.03 31.89
N GLN A 28 10.50 33.14 32.66
CA GLN A 28 10.69 31.73 32.29
C GLN A 28 9.35 31.00 32.14
N ARG A 29 8.39 31.23 33.04
CA ARG A 29 7.06 30.62 32.95
C ARG A 29 6.28 31.12 31.73
N SER A 30 6.36 32.42 31.43
CA SER A 30 5.75 33.03 30.24
C SER A 30 6.39 32.51 28.95
N ALA A 31 7.71 32.33 28.93
CA ALA A 31 8.43 31.76 27.80
C ALA A 31 8.00 30.32 27.52
N ARG A 32 7.97 29.46 28.55
CA ARG A 32 7.50 28.07 28.46
C ARG A 32 6.07 27.99 27.90
N HIS A 33 5.16 28.83 28.37
CA HIS A 33 3.79 28.83 27.86
C HIS A 33 3.66 29.23 26.38
N ARG A 34 4.56 30.09 25.87
CA ARG A 34 4.59 30.44 24.45
C ARG A 34 5.19 29.33 23.60
N GLU A 35 6.22 28.66 24.12
CA GLU A 35 6.84 27.49 23.49
C GLU A 35 5.85 26.32 23.40
N ASP A 36 5.14 26.00 24.48
CA ASP A 36 4.12 24.94 24.49
C ASP A 36 3.03 25.16 23.42
N ARG A 37 2.58 26.42 23.25
CA ARG A 37 1.60 26.78 22.22
C ARG A 37 2.17 26.76 20.80
N ARG A 38 3.47 26.97 20.62
CA ARG A 38 4.13 26.78 19.32
C ARG A 38 4.24 25.30 19.01
N TRP A 39 4.76 24.50 19.93
CA TRP A 39 4.87 23.05 19.78
C TRP A 39 3.54 22.36 19.60
N ALA A 40 2.46 22.85 20.22
CA ALA A 40 1.12 22.32 19.97
C ALA A 40 0.70 22.50 18.50
N ARG A 41 0.90 23.70 17.93
CA ARG A 41 0.57 23.98 16.53
C ARG A 41 1.47 23.24 15.56
N GLU A 42 2.76 23.13 15.87
CA GLU A 42 3.70 22.34 15.06
C GLU A 42 3.31 20.86 15.02
N ARG A 43 2.91 20.28 16.16
CA ARG A 43 2.41 18.89 16.20
C ARG A 43 1.12 18.68 15.40
N GLU A 44 0.21 19.66 15.41
CA GLU A 44 -1.00 19.59 14.58
C GLU A 44 -0.66 19.60 13.09
N LEU A 45 0.22 20.49 12.65
CA LEU A 45 0.68 20.57 11.26
C LEU A 45 1.45 19.33 10.83
N ASP A 46 2.34 18.83 11.69
CA ASP A 46 3.09 17.60 11.44
C ASP A 46 2.16 16.38 11.37
N GLY A 47 1.12 16.32 12.19
CA GLY A 47 0.11 15.27 12.15
C GLY A 47 -0.65 15.26 10.82
N VAL A 48 -1.08 16.43 10.35
CA VAL A 48 -1.76 16.56 9.05
C VAL A 48 -0.82 16.18 7.90
N ARG A 49 0.45 16.62 7.94
CA ARG A 49 1.45 16.24 6.92
C ARG A 49 1.68 14.73 6.92
N TYR A 50 1.88 14.13 8.09
CA TYR A 50 2.12 12.70 8.22
C TYR A 50 0.95 11.86 7.68
N GLU A 51 -0.29 12.26 7.97
CA GLU A 51 -1.46 11.54 7.48
C GLU A 51 -1.61 11.67 5.96
N ARG A 52 -1.33 12.85 5.39
CA ARG A 52 -1.27 13.04 3.93
C ARG A 52 -0.22 12.16 3.27
N GLU A 53 1.02 12.19 3.77
CA GLU A 53 2.11 11.35 3.26
C GLU A 53 1.79 9.85 3.40
N ARG A 54 1.10 9.46 4.47
CA ARG A 54 0.69 8.07 4.68
C ARG A 54 -0.38 7.64 3.68
N LEU A 55 -1.34 8.52 3.38
CA LEU A 55 -2.37 8.27 2.36
C LEU A 55 -1.75 8.18 0.96
N GLU A 56 -0.82 9.08 0.64
CA GLU A 56 -0.09 9.10 -0.63
C GLU A 56 0.73 7.81 -0.81
N ARG A 57 1.53 7.43 0.19
CA ARG A 57 2.26 6.14 0.19
C ARG A 57 1.34 4.93 0.05
N ARG A 58 0.10 5.00 0.55
CA ARG A 58 -0.87 3.91 0.39
C ARG A 58 -1.43 3.85 -1.03
N ARG A 59 -1.66 5.01 -1.66
CA ARG A 59 -2.08 5.11 -3.06
C ARG A 59 -0.98 4.58 -3.98
N GLU A 60 0.25 5.04 -3.82
CA GLU A 60 1.41 4.54 -4.59
C GLU A 60 1.51 3.00 -4.53
N ARG A 61 1.44 2.41 -3.33
CA ARG A 61 1.48 0.95 -3.16
C ARG A 61 0.30 0.22 -3.81
N ARG A 62 -0.88 0.86 -3.91
CA ARG A 62 -2.04 0.32 -4.61
C ARG A 62 -1.82 0.35 -6.12
N THR A 63 -1.36 1.47 -6.65
CA THR A 63 -1.01 1.60 -8.07
C THR A 63 0.02 0.57 -8.49
N ASP A 64 1.12 0.43 -7.72
CA ASP A 64 2.15 -0.57 -7.99
C ASP A 64 1.57 -1.99 -7.99
N LEU A 65 0.69 -2.29 -7.02
CA LEU A 65 -0.01 -3.58 -6.98
C LEU A 65 -0.89 -3.79 -8.22
N TYR A 66 -1.61 -2.77 -8.69
CA TYR A 66 -2.49 -2.91 -9.84
C TYR A 66 -1.71 -3.13 -11.14
N VAL A 67 -0.55 -2.50 -11.27
CA VAL A 67 0.40 -2.77 -12.38
C VAL A 67 0.87 -4.23 -12.31
N ASP A 68 1.34 -4.69 -11.14
CA ASP A 68 1.80 -6.08 -10.97
C ASP A 68 0.69 -7.10 -11.31
N LEU A 69 -0.57 -6.81 -10.94
CA LEU A 69 -1.71 -7.67 -11.22
C LEU A 69 -2.07 -7.67 -12.71
N ALA A 70 -1.97 -6.53 -13.39
CA ALA A 70 -2.19 -6.44 -14.84
C ALA A 70 -1.12 -7.21 -15.61
N GLU A 71 0.15 -7.06 -15.24
CA GLU A 71 1.25 -7.83 -15.84
C GLU A 71 1.07 -9.34 -15.63
N PHE A 72 0.65 -9.74 -14.43
CA PHE A 72 0.34 -11.13 -14.12
C PHE A 72 -0.79 -11.67 -15.01
N ALA A 73 -1.93 -10.96 -15.07
CA ALA A 73 -3.08 -11.39 -15.87
C ALA A 73 -2.75 -11.48 -17.37
N GLN A 74 -2.01 -10.50 -17.91
CA GLN A 74 -1.52 -10.51 -19.29
C GLN A 74 -0.61 -11.72 -19.57
N THR A 75 0.22 -12.09 -18.61
CA THR A 75 1.12 -13.22 -18.78
C THR A 75 0.39 -14.56 -18.72
N GLU A 76 -0.60 -14.68 -17.83
CA GLU A 76 -1.48 -15.85 -17.80
C GLU A 76 -2.33 -15.97 -19.07
N GLN A 77 -2.79 -14.86 -19.65
CA GLN A 77 -3.46 -14.89 -20.96
C GLN A 77 -2.53 -15.39 -22.05
N SER A 78 -1.29 -14.90 -22.08
CA SER A 78 -0.28 -15.33 -23.05
C SER A 78 0.06 -16.82 -22.90
N ARG A 79 0.09 -17.33 -21.66
CA ARG A 79 0.25 -18.75 -21.34
C ARG A 79 -0.93 -19.58 -21.83
N LEU A 80 -2.15 -19.11 -21.57
CA LEU A 80 -3.36 -19.79 -21.99
C LEU A 80 -3.40 -19.91 -23.51
N THR A 81 -3.17 -18.81 -24.23
CA THR A 81 -3.06 -18.81 -25.70
C THR A 81 -2.02 -19.81 -26.20
N ALA A 82 -0.85 -19.87 -25.55
CA ALA A 82 0.20 -20.83 -25.91
C ALA A 82 -0.15 -22.29 -25.57
N ALA A 83 -1.01 -22.53 -24.58
CA ALA A 83 -1.45 -23.89 -24.25
C ALA A 83 -2.51 -24.41 -25.23
N THR A 84 -3.29 -23.49 -25.80
CA THR A 84 -4.42 -23.80 -26.68
C THR A 84 -4.10 -23.71 -28.17
N ASP A 85 -3.04 -22.98 -28.56
CA ASP A 85 -2.63 -22.82 -29.96
C ASP A 85 -1.67 -23.94 -30.41
N GLU A 86 -2.10 -24.71 -31.42
CA GLU A 86 -1.39 -25.84 -32.03
C GLU A 86 0.04 -25.49 -32.48
N TYR A 87 0.26 -24.24 -32.93
CA TYR A 87 1.56 -23.78 -33.45
C TYR A 87 2.60 -23.46 -32.36
N SER A 88 2.15 -23.20 -31.14
CA SER A 88 2.97 -22.69 -30.04
C SER A 88 3.53 -23.77 -29.11
N SER A 89 3.05 -25.01 -29.26
CA SER A 89 3.48 -26.24 -28.55
C SER A 89 4.99 -26.54 -28.60
N ARG A 90 5.75 -25.89 -29.48
CA ARG A 90 7.22 -26.03 -29.61
C ARG A 90 8.05 -25.07 -28.75
N HIS A 91 7.44 -24.07 -28.10
CA HIS A 91 8.20 -23.09 -27.31
C HIS A 91 8.20 -23.45 -25.83
N VAL A 92 9.42 -23.56 -25.29
CA VAL A 92 9.76 -23.78 -23.88
C VAL A 92 8.84 -22.95 -22.99
N GLY A 93 8.15 -23.63 -22.07
CA GLY A 93 7.21 -23.02 -21.14
C GLY A 93 7.81 -21.77 -20.48
N PRO A 94 7.02 -20.69 -20.32
CA PRO A 94 7.54 -19.38 -19.98
C PRO A 94 8.30 -19.40 -18.64
N PRO A 95 9.38 -18.61 -18.53
CA PRO A 95 10.22 -18.55 -17.34
C PRO A 95 9.40 -18.21 -16.09
N GLU A 96 9.87 -18.72 -14.95
CA GLU A 96 9.30 -18.52 -13.61
C GLU A 96 8.91 -17.05 -13.38
N LEU A 97 7.60 -16.81 -13.24
CA LEU A 97 7.06 -15.55 -12.78
C LEU A 97 6.88 -15.58 -11.28
N GLN A 98 6.77 -14.39 -10.69
CA GLN A 98 6.49 -14.22 -9.27
C GLN A 98 5.35 -15.14 -8.82
N HIS A 99 5.65 -15.99 -7.84
CA HIS A 99 4.69 -16.94 -7.30
C HIS A 99 3.40 -16.19 -6.89
N PRO A 100 2.19 -16.63 -7.32
CA PRO A 100 0.92 -15.96 -7.02
C PRO A 100 0.73 -15.65 -5.53
N ASP A 101 1.35 -16.45 -4.65
CA ASP A 101 1.40 -16.23 -3.20
C ASP A 101 1.98 -14.88 -2.79
N ARG A 102 2.97 -14.35 -3.53
CA ARG A 102 3.55 -13.02 -3.24
C ARG A 102 2.54 -11.91 -3.50
N LEU A 103 1.78 -12.03 -4.59
CA LEU A 103 0.71 -11.09 -4.92
C LEU A 103 -0.47 -11.23 -3.96
N ALA A 104 -0.85 -12.45 -3.58
CA ALA A 104 -1.99 -12.72 -2.71
C ALA A 104 -1.91 -11.95 -1.37
N ALA A 105 -0.73 -11.89 -0.75
CA ALA A 105 -0.53 -11.11 0.48
C ALA A 105 -0.76 -9.60 0.26
N ARG A 106 -0.26 -9.04 -0.85
CA ARG A 106 -0.44 -7.62 -1.19
C ARG A 106 -1.88 -7.31 -1.56
N VAL A 107 -2.55 -8.19 -2.31
CA VAL A 107 -3.97 -8.06 -2.64
C VAL A 107 -4.81 -7.98 -1.37
N LYS A 108 -4.57 -8.88 -0.40
CA LYS A 108 -5.30 -8.87 0.88
C LYS A 108 -5.12 -7.58 1.68
N LEU A 109 -3.96 -6.93 1.59
CA LEU A 109 -3.63 -5.74 2.37
C LEU A 109 -4.05 -4.43 1.70
N TYR A 110 -3.96 -4.36 0.37
CA TYR A 110 -4.04 -3.10 -0.36
C TYR A 110 -5.15 -3.04 -1.41
N ALA A 111 -5.60 -4.17 -1.97
CA ALA A 111 -6.55 -4.13 -3.07
C ALA A 111 -7.94 -3.64 -2.62
N ALA A 112 -8.66 -3.01 -3.55
CA ALA A 112 -10.07 -2.72 -3.38
C ALA A 112 -10.86 -4.04 -3.31
N PRO A 113 -12.03 -4.09 -2.63
CA PRO A 113 -12.82 -5.31 -2.50
C PRO A 113 -13.13 -5.99 -3.83
N GLN A 114 -13.50 -5.22 -4.87
CA GLN A 114 -13.76 -5.73 -6.21
C GLN A 114 -12.53 -6.41 -6.84
N VAL A 115 -11.35 -5.80 -6.72
CA VAL A 115 -10.09 -6.36 -7.24
C VAL A 115 -9.71 -7.63 -6.47
N HIS A 116 -9.92 -7.66 -5.15
CA HIS A 116 -9.66 -8.85 -4.34
C HIS A 116 -10.56 -10.04 -4.72
N GLU A 117 -11.85 -9.79 -4.96
CA GLU A 117 -12.79 -10.80 -5.41
C GLU A 117 -12.38 -11.38 -6.77
N ARG A 118 -12.09 -10.52 -7.75
CA ARG A 118 -11.66 -10.96 -9.09
C ARG A 118 -10.32 -11.67 -9.08
N TRP A 119 -9.36 -11.23 -8.27
CA TRP A 119 -8.11 -11.95 -8.05
C TRP A 119 -8.37 -13.38 -7.54
N THR A 120 -9.27 -13.53 -6.56
CA THR A 120 -9.61 -14.85 -6.01
C THR A 120 -10.28 -15.75 -7.06
N ALA A 121 -11.15 -15.19 -7.90
CA ALA A 121 -11.76 -15.91 -9.01
C ALA A 121 -10.72 -16.35 -10.05
N LEU A 122 -9.80 -15.46 -10.42
CA LEU A 122 -8.69 -15.74 -11.33
C LEU A 122 -7.82 -16.89 -10.83
N VAL A 123 -7.35 -16.83 -9.58
CA VAL A 123 -6.51 -17.90 -8.99
C VAL A 123 -7.23 -19.24 -9.01
N ARG A 124 -8.54 -19.28 -8.69
CA ARG A 124 -9.32 -20.52 -8.75
C ARG A 124 -9.46 -21.07 -10.18
N ALA A 125 -9.66 -20.21 -11.17
CA ALA A 125 -9.74 -20.61 -12.56
C ALA A 125 -8.39 -21.16 -13.06
N MET A 126 -7.28 -20.53 -12.67
CA MET A 126 -5.93 -21.03 -12.95
C MET A 126 -5.70 -22.42 -12.36
N ASP A 127 -6.11 -22.66 -11.11
CA ASP A 127 -5.97 -23.97 -10.48
C ASP A 127 -6.80 -25.04 -11.19
N ARG A 128 -7.97 -24.69 -11.74
CA ARG A 128 -8.76 -25.60 -12.58
C ARG A 128 -8.08 -25.92 -13.90
N VAL A 129 -7.47 -24.95 -14.56
CA VAL A 129 -6.67 -25.19 -15.78
C VAL A 129 -5.47 -26.07 -15.47
N ARG A 130 -4.75 -25.82 -14.37
CA ARG A 130 -3.64 -26.67 -13.92
C ARG A 130 -4.06 -28.10 -13.63
N TRP A 131 -5.23 -28.28 -13.01
CA TRP A 131 -5.81 -29.59 -12.79
C TRP A 131 -6.20 -30.24 -14.12
N ALA A 132 -6.92 -29.54 -14.99
CA ALA A 132 -7.28 -30.05 -16.32
C ALA A 132 -6.05 -30.44 -17.14
N TRP A 133 -4.94 -29.71 -17.02
CA TRP A 133 -3.70 -30.07 -17.69
C TRP A 133 -3.05 -31.33 -17.09
N ARG A 134 -3.02 -31.48 -15.77
CA ARG A 134 -2.38 -32.65 -15.13
C ARG A 134 -3.23 -33.92 -15.24
N GLU A 135 -4.55 -33.79 -15.14
CA GLU A 135 -5.48 -34.92 -15.10
C GLU A 135 -6.16 -35.20 -16.45
N GLY A 136 -6.19 -34.23 -17.38
CA GLY A 136 -7.18 -34.19 -18.47
C GLY A 136 -6.85 -34.89 -19.79
N ASP A 137 -5.62 -35.37 -20.05
CA ASP A 137 -5.41 -36.20 -21.24
C ASP A 137 -4.22 -37.16 -21.13
N LEU A 138 -4.51 -38.45 -20.91
CA LEU A 138 -3.52 -39.54 -21.00
C LEU A 138 -3.20 -39.94 -22.45
N GLN A 139 -3.90 -39.37 -23.44
CA GLN A 139 -3.77 -39.69 -24.87
C GLN A 139 -3.28 -38.51 -25.72
N HIS A 140 -2.78 -37.43 -25.09
CA HIS A 140 -2.26 -36.26 -25.79
C HIS A 140 -1.22 -36.66 -26.85
N SER A 141 -1.54 -36.42 -28.11
CA SER A 141 -0.60 -36.62 -29.22
C SER A 141 0.33 -35.41 -29.31
N GLU A 142 1.61 -35.63 -29.63
CA GLU A 142 2.67 -34.60 -29.75
C GLU A 142 2.37 -33.47 -30.77
N HIS A 143 1.23 -33.54 -31.46
CA HIS A 143 0.80 -32.60 -32.50
C HIS A 143 -0.53 -31.89 -32.19
N ALA A 144 -1.18 -32.19 -31.05
CA ALA A 144 -2.42 -31.51 -30.65
C ALA A 144 -2.11 -30.38 -29.66
N ALA A 145 -3.06 -29.44 -29.49
CA ALA A 145 -3.02 -28.50 -28.38
C ALA A 145 -3.14 -29.25 -27.04
N TRP A 146 -2.54 -28.72 -25.97
CA TRP A 146 -2.56 -29.37 -24.65
C TRP A 146 -3.95 -29.35 -24.01
N LEU A 147 -4.72 -28.31 -24.32
CA LEU A 147 -6.12 -28.17 -23.94
C LEU A 147 -6.89 -27.58 -25.12
N ASP A 148 -8.07 -28.13 -25.41
CA ASP A 148 -8.96 -27.55 -26.39
C ASP A 148 -9.45 -26.17 -25.95
N HIS A 149 -9.62 -25.26 -26.90
CA HIS A 149 -10.14 -23.91 -26.64
C HIS A 149 -11.53 -23.89 -26.00
N ASP A 150 -12.34 -24.93 -26.23
CA ASP A 150 -13.68 -25.08 -25.65
C ASP A 150 -13.69 -25.82 -24.30
N ASN A 151 -12.51 -26.19 -23.78
CA ASN A 151 -12.39 -26.78 -22.46
C ASN A 151 -12.99 -25.81 -21.40
N PRO A 152 -13.92 -26.26 -20.54
CA PRO A 152 -14.59 -25.39 -19.57
C PRO A 152 -13.62 -24.63 -18.65
N ALA A 153 -12.46 -25.22 -18.32
CA ALA A 153 -11.45 -24.56 -17.49
C ALA A 153 -10.75 -23.42 -18.22
N VAL A 154 -10.48 -23.59 -19.53
CA VAL A 154 -9.88 -22.56 -20.40
C VAL A 154 -10.83 -21.38 -20.54
N VAL A 155 -12.11 -21.64 -20.87
CA VAL A 155 -13.16 -20.61 -21.00
C VAL A 155 -13.36 -19.85 -19.69
N GLU A 156 -13.32 -20.56 -18.55
CA GLU A 156 -13.43 -19.91 -17.24
C GLU A 156 -12.23 -19.03 -16.91
N LEU A 157 -11.01 -19.46 -17.24
CA LEU A 157 -9.81 -18.65 -17.02
C LEU A 157 -9.80 -17.40 -17.90
N ASP A 158 -10.15 -17.51 -19.17
CA ASP A 158 -10.23 -16.38 -20.09
C ASP A 158 -11.22 -15.32 -19.59
N ARG A 159 -12.43 -15.75 -19.20
CA ARG A 159 -13.41 -14.88 -18.56
C ARG A 159 -12.88 -14.23 -17.27
N ALA A 160 -12.18 -14.99 -16.42
CA ALA A 160 -11.64 -14.45 -15.17
C ALA A 160 -10.52 -13.41 -15.40
N ILE A 161 -9.72 -13.57 -16.46
CA ILE A 161 -8.72 -12.58 -16.89
C ILE A 161 -9.41 -11.28 -17.34
N ASP A 162 -10.45 -11.38 -18.18
CA ASP A 162 -11.20 -10.20 -18.66
C ASP A 162 -11.91 -9.45 -17.51
N GLU A 163 -12.52 -10.20 -16.58
CA GLU A 163 -13.14 -9.63 -15.38
C GLU A 163 -12.09 -8.96 -14.48
N MET A 164 -10.88 -9.52 -14.38
CA MET A 164 -9.77 -8.93 -13.63
C MET A 164 -9.30 -7.62 -14.27
N HIS A 165 -9.08 -7.59 -15.58
CA HIS A 165 -8.72 -6.37 -16.31
C HIS A 165 -9.78 -5.26 -16.15
N SER A 166 -11.05 -5.64 -16.24
CA SER A 166 -12.18 -4.71 -16.05
C SER A 166 -12.20 -4.12 -14.63
N ALA A 167 -11.98 -4.96 -13.60
CA ALA A 167 -11.93 -4.51 -12.22
C ALA A 167 -10.72 -3.63 -11.91
N LEU A 168 -9.55 -3.93 -12.49
CA LEU A 168 -8.36 -3.10 -12.36
C LEU A 168 -8.57 -1.73 -13.00
N LYS A 169 -9.14 -1.68 -14.21
CA LYS A 169 -9.46 -0.42 -14.88
C LYS A 169 -10.41 0.44 -14.04
N ALA A 170 -11.50 -0.14 -13.55
CA ALA A 170 -12.45 0.56 -12.68
C ALA A 170 -11.78 1.08 -11.40
N ALA A 171 -10.91 0.27 -10.77
CA ALA A 171 -10.21 0.68 -9.55
C ALA A 171 -9.19 1.80 -9.79
N ILE A 172 -8.52 1.82 -10.95
CA ILE A 172 -7.62 2.90 -11.34
C ILE A 172 -8.41 4.19 -11.61
N ASP A 173 -9.52 4.08 -12.33
CA ASP A 173 -10.38 5.23 -12.66
C ASP A 173 -11.03 5.86 -11.40
N GLU A 174 -11.31 5.07 -10.35
CA GLU A 174 -11.80 5.56 -9.06
C GLU A 174 -10.72 6.28 -8.22
N GLU A 175 -9.43 6.03 -8.50
CA GLU A 175 -8.30 6.62 -7.77
C GLU A 175 -7.74 7.89 -8.41
N ALA A 176 -8.05 8.14 -9.70
CA ALA A 176 -7.63 9.30 -10.49
C ALA A 176 -8.45 10.57 -10.19
#